data_AF-A0A4R9F826-F1
#
_entry.id   AF-A0A4R9F826-F1
#
_cell.length_a   1.000
_cell.length_b   1.000
_cell.length_c   1.000
_cell.angle_alpha   90.00
_cell.angle_beta   90.00
_cell.angle_gamma   90.00
#
_symmetry.space_group_name_H-M   'P 1'
#
loop_
_entity.id
_entity.type
_entity.pdbx_description
1 polymer ?
#
loop_
_entity_poly.entity_id
_entity_poly.type
_entity_poly.pdbx_seq_one_letter_code
_entity_poly.pdbx_strand_id
1 'polypeptide(L)' 'MVDLWPYLGLDDPDYPDIEEAPEPLGSLSMLAGSMRTWQVPSTGRWLGLAIGQVDRELPFELLAAVSEASTPPK' A
#
# COMPACT_ATOMS: atom_id res chain seq x y z
N MET A 1 2.44 -4.99 -10.02
CA MET A 1 1.79 -5.36 -8.74
C MET A 1 2.76 -4.99 -7.65
N VAL A 2 2.28 -4.32 -6.61
CA VAL A 2 3.07 -3.88 -5.46
C VAL A 2 2.65 -4.75 -4.28
N ASP A 3 3.64 -5.32 -3.61
CA ASP A 3 3.44 -6.04 -2.35
C ASP A 3 3.45 -5.03 -1.20
N LEU A 4 2.45 -5.11 -0.31
CA LEU A 4 2.29 -4.17 0.81
C LEU A 4 2.72 -4.78 2.16
N TRP A 5 2.94 -6.09 2.23
CA TRP A 5 3.37 -6.77 3.46
C TRP A 5 4.66 -6.21 4.08
N PRO A 6 5.71 -5.87 3.30
CA PRO A 6 6.95 -5.34 3.88
C PRO A 6 6.77 -4.04 4.67
N TYR A 7 5.71 -3.28 4.39
CA TYR A 7 5.42 -2.02 5.06
C TYR A 7 4.65 -2.20 6.38
N LEU A 8 4.31 -3.43 6.77
CA LEU A 8 3.81 -3.74 8.12
C LEU A 8 4.93 -3.91 9.14
N GLY A 9 6.17 -4.13 8.69
CA GLY A 9 7.34 -4.35 9.54
C GLY A 9 7.32 -5.66 10.35
N LEU A 10 6.35 -6.56 10.12
CA LEU A 10 6.23 -7.83 10.85
C LEU A 10 7.33 -8.85 10.51
N ASP A 11 8.00 -8.65 9.38
CA ASP A 11 9.01 -9.56 8.84
C ASP A 11 10.42 -9.23 9.35
N ASP A 12 10.57 -8.15 10.13
CA ASP A 12 11.86 -7.65 10.61
C ASP A 12 12.28 -8.36 11.92
N PRO A 13 13.45 -9.03 11.95
CA PRO A 13 13.94 -9.73 13.14
C PRO A 13 14.29 -8.78 14.31
N ASP A 14 14.53 -7.49 14.04
CA ASP A 14 14.91 -6.48 15.04
C ASP A 14 13.71 -5.55 15.37
N TYR A 15 12.61 -6.21 15.78
CA TYR A 15 11.26 -5.68 16.01
C TYR A 15 11.08 -4.31 16.74
N PRO A 16 12.01 -3.74 17.55
CA PRO A 16 11.75 -2.42 18.14
C PRO A 16 12.20 -1.20 17.32
N ASP A 17 13.04 -1.33 16.28
CA ASP A 17 13.64 -0.18 15.55
C ASP A 17 13.05 0.02 14.13
N ILE A 18 11.75 -0.26 13.94
CA ILE A 18 11.10 -0.12 12.63
C ILE A 18 10.95 1.37 12.28
N GLU A 19 11.57 1.81 11.19
CA GLU A 19 11.26 3.10 10.57
C GLU A 19 9.82 3.03 10.03
N GLU A 20 8.92 3.85 10.58
CA GLU A 20 7.51 3.86 10.16
C GLU A 20 7.40 4.03 8.64
N ALA A 21 6.66 3.14 7.99
CA ALA A 21 6.46 3.21 6.55
C ALA A 21 5.88 4.58 6.15
N PRO A 22 6.41 5.24 5.12
CA PRO A 22 5.98 6.58 4.76
C PRO A 22 4.52 6.55 4.29
N GLU A 23 3.73 7.54 4.69
CA GLU A 23 2.35 7.66 4.21
C GLU A 23 2.30 7.95 2.69
N PRO A 24 1.36 7.35 1.94
CA PRO A 24 0.20 6.56 2.41
C PRO A 24 0.44 5.05 2.60
N LEU A 25 1.69 4.56 2.54
CA LEU A 25 1.97 3.11 2.52
C LEU A 25 1.74 2.45 3.87
N GLY A 26 2.06 3.14 4.97
CA GLY A 26 1.72 2.68 6.31
C GLY A 26 0.22 2.46 6.46
N SER A 27 -0.60 3.43 6.05
CA SER A 27 -2.05 3.27 6.06
C SER A 27 -2.55 2.16 5.12
N LEU A 28 -1.99 2.04 3.92
CA LEU A 28 -2.44 1.03 2.94
C LEU A 28 -2.06 -0.41 3.34
N SER A 29 -0.89 -0.63 3.93
CA SER A 29 -0.42 -1.95 4.36
C SER A 29 -1.26 -2.53 5.49
N MET A 30 -1.82 -1.66 6.33
CA MET A 30 -2.79 -2.04 7.37
C MET A 30 -4.14 -2.52 6.81
N LEU A 31 -4.46 -2.20 5.55
CA LEU A 31 -5.75 -2.50 4.93
C LEU A 31 -5.69 -3.58 3.87
N ALA A 32 -4.57 -3.73 3.17
CA ALA A 32 -4.43 -4.64 2.04
C ALA A 32 -3.01 -5.21 1.94
N GLY A 33 -2.90 -6.47 1.53
CA GLY A 33 -1.59 -7.11 1.32
C GLY A 33 -0.93 -6.82 -0.03
N SER A 34 -1.69 -6.34 -1.04
CA SER A 34 -1.12 -6.01 -2.35
C SER A 34 -1.98 -5.02 -3.13
N MET A 35 -1.36 -4.39 -4.12
CA MET A 35 -2.00 -3.40 -4.99
C MET A 35 -1.65 -3.62 -6.46
N ARG A 36 -2.62 -3.45 -7.35
CA ARG A 36 -2.37 -3.38 -8.81
C ARG A 36 -2.06 -1.95 -9.19
N THR A 37 -0.98 -1.75 -9.94
CA THR A 37 -0.54 -0.41 -10.35
C THR A 37 -0.43 -0.32 -11.87
N TRP A 38 -0.85 0.82 -12.43
CA TRP A 38 -0.66 1.15 -13.84
C TRP A 38 -0.59 2.66 -14.03
N GLN A 39 0.07 3.09 -15.11
CA GLN A 39 0.07 4.49 -15.50
C GLN A 39 -1.25 4.84 -16.17
N VAL A 40 -1.87 5.94 -15.75
CA VAL A 40 -3.10 6.47 -16.37
C VAL A 40 -2.72 7.24 -17.63
N PRO A 41 -3.20 6.81 -18.82
CA PRO A 41 -2.87 7.47 -20.08
C PRO A 41 -3.15 8.96 -20.02
N SER A 42 -2.36 9.78 -20.73
CA SER A 42 -2.48 11.25 -20.82
C SER A 42 -2.25 12.07 -19.55
N THR A 43 -2.15 11.45 -18.37
CA THR A 43 -1.94 12.19 -17.10
C THR A 43 -0.50 12.14 -16.59
N GLY A 44 0.31 11.18 -17.07
CA GLY A 44 1.64 10.89 -16.54
C GLY A 44 1.64 10.24 -15.14
N ARG A 45 0.49 10.16 -14.46
CA ARG A 45 0.36 9.64 -13.09
C ARG A 45 0.10 8.14 -13.04
N TRP A 46 0.40 7.57 -11.89
CA TRP A 46 0.17 6.17 -11.57
C TRP A 46 -1.07 6.04 -10.68
N LEU A 47 -1.89 5.04 -10.99
CA LEU A 47 -3.02 4.61 -10.17
C LEU A 47 -2.70 3.24 -9.59
N GLY A 48 -2.82 3.14 -8.27
CA GLY A 48 -2.83 1.91 -7.52
C GLY A 48 -4.26 1.57 -7.08
N LEU A 49 -4.67 0.31 -7.23
CA LEU A 49 -5.97 -0.20 -6.81
C LEU A 49 -5.83 -1.48 -5.99
N ALA A 50 -6.46 -1.49 -4.82
CA ALA A 50 -6.48 -2.62 -3.89
C ALA A 50 -7.89 -2.87 -3.35
N ILE A 51 -8.17 -4.11 -2.97
CA ILE A 51 -9.31 -4.44 -2.12
C ILE A 51 -8.76 -4.54 -0.72
N GLY A 52 -9.26 -3.68 0.18
CA GLY A 52 -8.83 -3.63 1.57
C GLY A 52 -9.97 -3.91 2.53
N GLN A 53 -9.61 -4.20 3.77
CA GLN A 53 -10.53 -4.38 4.89
C GLN A 53 -9.78 -4.10 6.19
N VAL A 54 -10.34 -3.26 7.05
CA VAL A 54 -9.75 -2.93 8.37
C VAL A 54 -9.87 -4.12 9.33
N ASP A 55 -11.04 -4.73 9.38
CA ASP A 55 -11.38 -5.85 10.27
C ASP A 55 -12.42 -6.76 9.59
N ARG A 56 -12.42 -8.05 9.95
CA ARG A 56 -13.31 -9.07 9.37
C ARG A 56 -14.81 -8.74 9.49
N GLU A 57 -15.21 -7.96 10.49
CA GLU A 57 -16.60 -7.55 10.71
C GLU A 57 -17.02 -6.36 9.82
N LEU A 58 -16.06 -5.65 9.23
CA LEU A 58 -16.30 -4.49 8.39
C LEU A 58 -16.39 -4.87 6.91
N PRO A 59 -17.05 -4.06 6.06
CA PRO A 59 -17.10 -4.32 4.63
C PRO A 59 -15.73 -4.30 3.96
N PHE A 60 -15.61 -4.97 2.82
CA PHE A 60 -14.50 -4.75 1.90
C PHE A 60 -14.62 -3.36 1.25
N GLU A 61 -13.49 -2.69 1.11
CA GLU A 61 -13.38 -1.38 0.48
C GLU A 61 -12.51 -1.45 -0.77
N LEU A 62 -12.88 -0.68 -1.79
CA LEU A 62 -12.04 -0.45 -2.95
C LEU A 62 -11.16 0.76 -2.70
N LEU A 63 -9.86 0.54 -2.52
CA LEU A 63 -8.88 1.58 -2.21
C LEU A 63 -8.17 2.03 -3.49
N ALA A 64 -8.02 3.34 -3.66
CA ALA A 64 -7.33 3.95 -4.79
C ALA A 64 -6.23 4.90 -4.30
N ALA A 65 -5.00 4.70 -4.78
CA ALA A 65 -3.86 5.56 -4.51
C ALA A 65 -3.35 6.19 -5.81
N VAL A 66 -3.04 7.48 -5.80
CA VAL A 66 -2.48 8.20 -6.96
C VAL A 66 -1.07 8.66 -6.63
N SER A 67 -0.13 8.38 -7.54
CA SER A 67 1.27 8.76 -7.39
C SER A 67 1.83 9.36 -8.67
N GLU A 68 2.93 10.09 -8.56
CA GLU A 68 3.75 10.50 -9.71
C GLU A 68 4.73 9.40 -10.13
N ALA A 69 5.04 8.46 -9.24
CA ALA A 69 6.00 7.37 -9.46
C ALA A 69 5.32 5.99 -9.56
N SER A 70 5.98 5.07 -10.28
CA SER A 70 5.49 3.71 -10.53
C SER A 70 5.52 2.78 -9.33
N THR A 71 6.42 3.08 -8.41
CA THR A 71 6.72 2.27 -7.24
C THR A 71 6.80 3.20 -6.03
N PRO A 72 6.17 2.82 -4.91
CA PRO A 72 6.33 3.58 -3.69
C PRO A 72 7.78 3.52 -3.18
N PRO A 73 8.25 4.52 -2.42
CA PRO A 73 9.49 4.40 -1.65
C PRO A 73 9.36 3.27 -0.62
N LYS A 74 10.46 2.58 -0.33
CA LYS A 74 10.53 1.65 0.80
C LYS A 74 10.70 2.45 2.09
#